data_AF-A0A1E3UFX7-F1
#
_entry.id   AF-A0A1E3UFX7-F1
#
_cell.length_a   1.000
_cell.length_b   1.000
_cell.length_c   1.000
_cell.angle_alpha   90.00
_cell.angle_beta   90.00
_cell.angle_gamma   90.00
#
_symmetry.space_group_name_H-M   'P 1'
#
loop_
_entity.id
_entity.type
_entity.pdbx_description
1 polymer ?
#
loop_
_entity_poly.entity_id
_entity_poly.type
_entity_poly.pdbx_seq_one_letter_code
_entity_poly.pdbx_strand_id
1 'polypeptide(L)'
;MSKLFCLSPGLRVLERQMQQPPGYRPRGCGICIIEEMDWKSRGNYSEIVDCVISRMQLEHLKKRVEEIFTEADRELIFRNKKHRNDFYSLLMGKRAKALQHTPNYAAAVFLLSADEELWDRVSKNVLDTGIYFDRIRLGGVTLEQYILFHAAKDVYNGTKHIRLSELTDRDLIPDEILRSIVNAFVIEKCGVEIVKQEVWNAD
;
A
#
# COMPACT_ATOMS: atom_id res chain seq x y z
N MET A 1 -2.00 -28.09 2.20
CA MET A 1 -0.84 -27.21 2.47
C MET A 1 0.34 -27.68 1.64
N SER A 2 0.53 -27.13 0.44
CA SER A 2 1.73 -27.37 -0.37
C SER A 2 2.88 -26.56 0.22
N LYS A 3 3.87 -27.26 0.81
CA LYS A 3 5.15 -26.65 1.17
C LYS A 3 5.93 -26.42 -0.11
N LEU A 4 6.27 -25.16 -0.39
CA LEU A 4 7.17 -24.82 -1.50
C LEU A 4 8.60 -25.20 -1.11
N PHE A 5 9.30 -25.84 -2.03
CA PHE A 5 10.68 -26.31 -1.87
C PHE A 5 11.68 -25.16 -1.99
N CYS A 6 11.41 -24.18 -2.85
CA CYS A 6 12.32 -23.07 -3.09
C CYS A 6 12.26 -22.05 -1.94
N LEU A 7 13.41 -21.59 -1.48
CA LEU A 7 13.51 -20.58 -0.42
C LEU A 7 13.56 -19.16 -0.99
N SER A 8 14.08 -18.96 -2.20
CA SER A 8 14.14 -17.64 -2.83
C SER A 8 12.79 -17.24 -3.46
N PRO A 9 12.37 -15.98 -3.33
CA PRO A 9 11.07 -15.53 -3.84
C PRO A 9 10.89 -15.73 -5.35
N GLY A 10 11.91 -15.36 -6.15
CA GLY A 10 11.87 -15.55 -7.61
C GLY A 10 11.71 -17.02 -8.04
N LEU A 11 12.35 -17.97 -7.33
CA LEU A 11 12.21 -19.39 -7.64
C LEU A 11 10.88 -19.97 -7.15
N ARG A 12 10.26 -19.42 -6.10
CA ARG A 12 8.91 -19.82 -5.67
C ARG A 12 7.85 -19.48 -6.70
N VAL A 13 8.01 -18.37 -7.42
CA VAL A 13 7.12 -18.01 -8.54
C VAL A 13 7.22 -19.06 -9.64
N LEU A 14 8.45 -19.43 -10.02
CA LEU A 14 8.70 -20.47 -11.01
C LEU A 14 8.17 -21.84 -10.56
N GLU A 15 8.41 -22.22 -9.31
CA GLU A 15 7.96 -23.48 -8.71
C GLU A 15 6.44 -23.60 -8.76
N ARG A 16 5.69 -22.53 -8.44
CA ARG A 16 4.22 -22.53 -8.56
C ARG A 16 3.74 -22.63 -10.00
N GLN A 17 4.42 -21.98 -10.94
CA GLN A 17 4.12 -22.13 -12.37
C GLN A 17 4.36 -23.58 -12.82
N MET A 18 5.41 -24.23 -12.29
CA MET A 18 5.75 -25.63 -12.57
C MET A 18 4.81 -26.64 -11.88
N GLN A 19 4.06 -26.24 -10.84
CA GLN A 19 3.01 -27.08 -10.24
C GLN A 19 1.77 -27.21 -11.13
N GLN A 20 1.59 -26.33 -12.11
CA GLN A 20 0.53 -26.47 -13.09
C GLN A 20 0.95 -27.44 -14.20
N PRO A 21 0.17 -28.52 -14.46
CA PRO A 21 0.48 -29.44 -15.55
C PRO A 21 0.54 -28.70 -16.90
N PRO A 22 1.55 -28.94 -17.75
CA PRO A 22 1.63 -28.34 -19.08
C PRO A 22 0.34 -28.56 -19.88
N GLY A 23 -0.26 -27.48 -20.37
CA GLY A 23 -1.51 -27.54 -21.15
C GLY A 23 -2.80 -27.52 -20.33
N TYR A 24 -2.74 -27.28 -19.01
CA TYR A 24 -3.93 -27.14 -18.18
C TYR A 24 -4.78 -25.94 -18.66
N ARG A 25 -5.98 -26.23 -19.18
CA ARG A 25 -7.04 -25.24 -19.41
C ARG A 25 -8.10 -25.43 -18.32
N PRO A 26 -8.44 -24.39 -17.54
CA PRO A 26 -9.52 -24.48 -16.56
C PRO A 26 -10.81 -24.92 -17.27
N ARG A 27 -11.48 -25.96 -16.74
CA ARG A 27 -12.79 -26.35 -17.27
C ARG A 27 -13.79 -25.23 -16.96
N GLY A 28 -14.57 -24.84 -17.98
CA GLY A 28 -15.49 -23.71 -17.89
C GLY A 28 -16.40 -23.75 -16.66
N CYS A 29 -16.64 -22.55 -16.12
CA CYS A 29 -17.59 -22.22 -15.06
C CYS A 29 -17.33 -22.81 -13.65
N GLY A 30 -16.08 -23.06 -13.28
CA GLY A 30 -15.66 -23.00 -11.88
C GLY A 30 -15.19 -21.58 -11.57
N ILE A 31 -15.56 -21.02 -10.41
CA ILE A 31 -14.85 -19.85 -9.87
C ILE A 31 -13.41 -20.34 -9.65
N CYS A 32 -12.51 -20.06 -10.59
CA CYS A 32 -11.11 -19.94 -10.25
C CYS A 32 -11.09 -18.76 -9.28
N ILE A 33 -11.10 -19.09 -7.98
CA ILE A 33 -10.38 -18.29 -7.03
C ILE A 33 -8.96 -18.40 -7.56
N ILE A 34 -8.59 -17.52 -8.49
CA ILE A 34 -7.21 -17.05 -8.59
C ILE A 34 -7.04 -16.50 -7.19
N GLU A 35 -6.57 -17.37 -6.29
CA GLU A 35 -6.27 -17.07 -4.89
C GLU A 35 -5.66 -15.69 -4.94
N GLU A 36 -6.36 -14.71 -4.37
CA GLU A 36 -5.92 -13.31 -4.31
C GLU A 36 -4.43 -13.36 -4.10
N MET A 37 -3.73 -13.11 -5.20
CA MET A 37 -2.40 -13.65 -5.44
C MET A 37 -1.54 -13.30 -4.25
N ASP A 38 -1.23 -14.27 -3.39
CA ASP A 38 -0.77 -13.99 -2.02
C ASP A 38 0.46 -13.08 -2.07
N TRP A 39 0.24 -11.77 -1.92
CA TRP A 39 1.25 -10.77 -2.25
C TRP A 39 2.44 -10.89 -1.28
N LYS A 40 2.20 -11.45 -0.10
CA LYS A 40 3.19 -11.88 0.89
C LYS A 40 4.19 -12.90 0.34
N SER A 41 3.80 -13.67 -0.67
CA SER A 41 4.63 -14.69 -1.30
C SER A 41 5.52 -14.15 -2.43
N ARG A 42 5.35 -12.89 -2.86
CA ARG A 42 6.05 -12.31 -4.01
C ARG A 42 7.47 -11.84 -3.73
N GLY A 43 7.86 -11.83 -2.46
CA GLY A 43 9.22 -11.56 -2.04
C GLY A 43 9.37 -10.21 -1.36
N ASN A 44 10.47 -9.53 -1.63
CA ASN A 44 10.86 -8.34 -0.90
C ASN A 44 10.02 -7.13 -1.33
N TYR A 45 9.95 -6.10 -0.51
CA TYR A 45 9.16 -4.89 -0.78
C TYR A 45 9.44 -4.29 -2.17
N SER A 46 10.70 -4.22 -2.58
CA SER A 46 11.11 -3.73 -3.90
C SER A 46 10.52 -4.55 -5.06
N GLU A 47 10.51 -5.88 -4.96
CA GLU A 47 9.94 -6.78 -5.97
C GLU A 47 8.42 -6.62 -6.07
N ILE A 48 7.77 -6.33 -4.94
CA ILE A 48 6.33 -6.06 -4.90
C ILE A 48 6.02 -4.74 -5.60
N VAL A 49 6.79 -3.68 -5.31
CA VAL A 49 6.67 -2.37 -5.97
C VAL A 49 6.90 -2.52 -7.48
N ASP A 50 7.95 -3.24 -7.90
CA ASP A 50 8.23 -3.53 -9.31
C ASP A 50 7.05 -4.25 -9.98
N CYS A 51 6.39 -5.15 -9.26
CA CYS A 51 5.21 -5.80 -9.80
C CYS A 51 3.97 -4.91 -9.84
N VAL A 52 3.82 -3.94 -8.93
CA VAL A 52 2.78 -2.91 -9.01
C VAL A 52 3.03 -2.03 -10.25
N ILE A 53 4.25 -1.56 -10.42
CA ILE A 53 4.68 -0.72 -11.56
C ILE A 53 4.45 -1.44 -12.90
N SER A 54 4.93 -2.68 -13.06
CA SER A 54 4.79 -3.43 -14.31
C SER A 54 3.33 -3.71 -14.71
N ARG A 55 2.39 -3.64 -13.78
CA ARG A 55 0.95 -3.84 -14.02
C ARG A 55 0.19 -2.54 -14.27
N MET A 56 0.82 -1.38 -14.12
CA MET A 56 0.21 -0.10 -14.44
C MET A 56 -0.03 -0.02 -15.95
N GLN A 57 -1.26 0.29 -16.35
CA GLN A 57 -1.65 0.40 -17.76
C GLN A 57 -1.36 1.80 -18.35
N LEU A 58 -1.12 2.79 -17.49
CA LEU A 58 -0.84 4.16 -17.91
C LEU A 58 0.66 4.42 -17.93
N GLU A 59 1.24 4.49 -19.12
CA GLU A 59 2.68 4.63 -19.31
C GLU A 59 3.26 5.90 -18.66
N HIS A 60 2.52 7.02 -18.69
CA HIS A 60 2.96 8.27 -18.04
C HIS A 60 3.04 8.14 -16.51
N LEU A 61 2.03 7.52 -15.90
CA LEU A 61 2.01 7.28 -14.45
C LEU A 61 3.09 6.27 -14.07
N LYS A 62 3.21 5.20 -14.86
CA LYS A 62 4.24 4.17 -14.68
C LYS A 62 5.63 4.77 -14.71
N LYS A 63 5.97 5.56 -15.73
CA LYS A 63 7.26 6.23 -15.84
C LYS A 63 7.54 7.14 -14.65
N ARG A 64 6.54 7.92 -14.22
CA ARG A 64 6.65 8.78 -13.05
C ARG A 64 6.93 7.98 -11.77
N VAL A 65 6.21 6.88 -11.56
CA VAL A 65 6.43 6.00 -10.40
C VAL A 65 7.80 5.31 -10.50
N GLU A 66 8.22 4.87 -11.68
CA GLU A 66 9.57 4.34 -11.89
C GLU A 66 10.64 5.36 -11.47
N GLU A 67 10.53 6.62 -11.91
CA GLU A 67 11.45 7.70 -11.52
C GLU A 67 11.52 7.89 -9.99
N ILE A 68 10.36 7.93 -9.31
CA ILE A 68 10.27 8.07 -7.84
C ILE A 68 10.94 6.91 -7.10
N PHE A 69 10.81 5.68 -7.60
CA PHE A 69 11.34 4.47 -6.97
C PHE A 69 12.72 4.04 -7.52
N THR A 70 13.33 4.82 -8.41
CA THR A 70 14.73 4.63 -8.87
C THR A 70 15.77 5.38 -8.04
N GLU A 71 15.38 6.40 -7.29
CA GLU A 71 16.30 7.12 -6.39
C GLU A 71 16.71 6.23 -5.21
N ALA A 72 17.83 6.58 -4.52
CA ALA A 72 18.49 5.76 -3.48
C ALA A 72 17.58 5.34 -2.31
N ASP A 73 16.37 5.88 -2.26
CA ASP A 73 15.37 5.62 -1.25
C ASP A 73 14.41 4.48 -1.58
N ARG A 74 14.63 3.64 -2.59
CA ARG A 74 13.69 2.57 -3.04
C ARG A 74 13.08 1.69 -1.93
N GLU A 75 13.72 1.60 -0.77
CA GLU A 75 13.30 0.82 0.40
C GLU A 75 12.61 1.63 1.51
N LEU A 76 12.51 2.97 1.39
CA LEU A 76 11.78 3.80 2.36
C LEU A 76 10.27 3.67 2.13
N ILE A 77 9.58 3.18 3.15
CA ILE A 77 8.13 3.00 3.13
C ILE A 77 7.46 4.26 3.69
N PHE A 78 7.96 4.79 4.81
CA PHE A 78 7.39 5.97 5.44
C PHE A 78 7.96 7.28 4.86
N ARG A 79 7.11 8.31 4.83
CA ARG A 79 7.48 9.67 4.42
C ARG A 79 8.68 10.23 5.20
N ASN A 80 8.73 9.98 6.51
CA ASN A 80 9.82 10.41 7.38
C ASN A 80 9.91 9.53 8.64
N LYS A 81 10.98 9.70 9.41
CA LYS A 81 11.21 8.94 10.66
C LYS A 81 10.13 9.17 11.71
N LYS A 82 9.50 10.35 11.73
CA LYS A 82 8.40 10.67 12.67
C LYS A 82 7.15 9.87 12.33
N HIS A 83 6.71 9.91 11.07
CA HIS A 83 5.61 9.11 10.54
C HIS A 83 5.82 7.61 10.83
N ARG A 84 7.04 7.11 10.63
CA ARG A 84 7.41 5.74 11.01
C ARG A 84 7.11 5.46 12.47
N ASN A 85 7.68 6.25 13.38
CA ASN A 85 7.50 6.07 14.82
C ASN A 85 6.02 6.15 15.25
N ASP A 86 5.28 7.12 14.71
CA ASP A 86 3.87 7.31 14.99
C ASP A 86 3.07 6.09 14.52
N PHE A 87 3.32 5.60 13.31
CA PHE A 87 2.66 4.40 12.80
C PHE A 87 2.99 3.14 13.61
N TYR A 88 4.26 2.94 13.99
CA TYR A 88 4.64 1.82 14.87
C TYR A 88 4.01 1.93 16.26
N SER A 89 3.83 3.14 16.79
CA SER A 89 3.10 3.35 18.05
C SER A 89 1.63 2.87 17.95
N LEU A 90 1.00 3.09 16.79
CA LEU A 90 -0.37 2.62 16.52
C LEU A 90 -0.43 1.09 16.41
N LEU A 91 0.60 0.47 15.83
CA LEU A 91 0.74 -1.00 15.75
C LEU A 91 0.92 -1.68 17.11
N MET A 92 1.43 -0.96 18.11
CA MET A 92 1.61 -1.48 19.48
C MET A 92 0.47 -1.07 20.42
N GLY A 93 -0.45 -0.22 19.97
CA GLY A 93 -1.54 0.33 20.76
C GLY A 93 -2.83 -0.47 20.70
N LYS A 94 -3.92 0.16 21.15
CA LYS A 94 -5.28 -0.42 21.19
C LYS A 94 -5.80 -0.88 19.81
N ARG A 95 -5.27 -0.29 18.73
CA ARG A 95 -5.70 -0.50 17.33
C ARG A 95 -4.89 -1.61 16.61
N ALA A 96 -3.93 -2.25 17.29
CA ALA A 96 -3.02 -3.24 16.71
C ALA A 96 -3.73 -4.35 15.92
N LYS A 97 -4.82 -4.90 16.48
CA LYS A 97 -5.58 -5.97 15.84
C LYS A 97 -6.22 -5.54 14.52
N ALA A 98 -6.83 -4.35 14.49
CA ALA A 98 -7.45 -3.81 13.28
C ALA A 98 -6.40 -3.59 12.18
N LEU A 99 -5.25 -3.00 12.54
CA LEU A 99 -4.14 -2.80 11.61
C LEU A 99 -3.59 -4.13 11.04
N GLN A 100 -3.52 -5.18 11.85
CA GLN A 100 -2.99 -6.48 11.42
C GLN A 100 -3.98 -7.28 10.56
N HIS A 101 -5.27 -7.22 10.86
CA HIS A 101 -6.27 -8.07 10.22
C HIS A 101 -7.03 -7.39 9.07
N THR A 102 -7.06 -6.06 9.01
CA THR A 102 -7.76 -5.32 7.95
C THR A 102 -6.77 -4.46 7.15
N PRO A 103 -6.33 -4.91 5.96
CA PRO A 103 -5.28 -4.23 5.22
C PRO A 103 -5.72 -2.87 4.69
N ASN A 104 -6.99 -2.72 4.28
CA ASN A 104 -7.56 -1.43 3.85
C ASN A 104 -7.55 -0.41 4.99
N TYR A 105 -7.84 -0.84 6.22
CA TYR A 105 -7.74 0.01 7.41
C TYR A 105 -6.28 0.40 7.66
N ALA A 106 -5.35 -0.55 7.60
CA ALA A 106 -3.92 -0.25 7.77
C ALA A 106 -3.39 0.75 6.76
N ALA A 107 -3.74 0.58 5.48
CA ALA A 107 -3.33 1.48 4.42
C ALA A 107 -3.96 2.88 4.57
N ALA A 108 -5.22 2.96 4.99
CA ALA A 108 -5.86 4.24 5.27
C ALA A 108 -5.23 4.95 6.46
N VAL A 109 -4.97 4.23 7.56
CA VAL A 109 -4.28 4.80 8.73
C VAL A 109 -2.87 5.26 8.36
N PHE A 110 -2.14 4.49 7.54
CA PHE A 110 -0.81 4.86 7.06
C PHE A 110 -0.83 6.21 6.30
N LEU A 111 -1.81 6.44 5.44
CA LEU A 111 -1.94 7.72 4.74
C LEU A 111 -2.33 8.86 5.67
N LEU A 112 -3.24 8.61 6.62
CA LEU A 112 -3.69 9.62 7.58
C LEU A 112 -2.60 10.01 8.59
N SER A 113 -1.68 9.09 8.93
CA SER A 113 -0.54 9.35 9.81
C SER A 113 0.66 9.97 9.09
N ALA A 114 0.61 10.12 7.76
CA ALA A 114 1.73 10.67 6.99
C ALA A 114 1.99 12.16 7.25
N ASP A 115 1.01 12.86 7.82
CA ASP A 115 1.09 14.26 8.23
C ASP A 115 0.54 14.42 9.67
N GLU A 116 1.28 15.12 10.52
CA GLU A 116 0.97 15.25 11.95
C GLU A 116 -0.30 16.07 12.18
N GLU A 117 -0.43 17.22 11.51
CA GLU A 117 -1.60 18.08 11.66
C GLU A 117 -2.86 17.40 11.12
N LEU A 118 -2.75 16.63 10.04
CA LEU A 118 -3.83 15.78 9.56
C LEU A 118 -4.21 14.73 10.59
N TRP A 119 -3.22 14.02 11.15
CA TRP A 119 -3.45 12.97 12.13
C TRP A 119 -4.17 13.50 13.37
N ASP A 120 -3.76 14.66 13.91
CA ASP A 120 -4.40 15.28 15.07
C ASP A 120 -5.88 15.59 14.83
N ARG A 121 -6.24 15.97 13.61
CA ARG A 121 -7.63 16.26 13.22
C ARG A 121 -8.46 14.99 13.06
N VAL A 122 -7.89 13.92 12.52
CA VAL A 122 -8.64 12.70 12.16
C VAL A 122 -8.60 11.60 13.23
N SER A 123 -7.60 11.58 14.11
CA SER A 123 -7.31 10.48 15.03
C SER A 123 -8.46 10.14 15.98
N LYS A 124 -9.29 11.12 16.35
CA LYS A 124 -10.50 10.94 17.18
C LYS A 124 -11.58 10.12 16.48
N ASN A 125 -11.60 10.12 15.16
CA ASN A 125 -12.56 9.40 14.31
C ASN A 125 -12.00 8.08 13.77
N VAL A 126 -10.74 7.76 14.06
CA VAL A 126 -10.08 6.49 13.76
C VAL A 126 -10.21 5.58 14.98
N LEU A 127 -11.18 4.67 14.96
CA LEU A 127 -11.43 3.70 16.04
C LEU A 127 -10.90 2.32 15.64
N ASP A 128 -10.86 1.39 16.61
CA ASP A 128 -10.55 -0.02 16.39
C ASP A 128 -11.61 -0.74 15.55
N THR A 129 -12.86 -0.26 15.55
CA THR A 129 -13.95 -0.77 14.73
C THR A 129 -13.96 -0.24 13.30
N GLY A 130 -13.21 0.83 13.00
CA GLY A 130 -13.17 1.44 11.67
C GLY A 130 -12.90 2.95 11.68
N ILE A 131 -12.99 3.56 10.50
CA ILE A 131 -12.73 5.00 10.29
C ILE A 131 -14.02 5.69 9.85
N TYR A 132 -14.45 6.70 10.60
CA TYR A 132 -15.68 7.45 10.34
C TYR A 132 -15.38 8.74 9.55
N PHE A 133 -15.12 8.60 8.25
CA PHE A 133 -14.78 9.72 7.35
C PHE A 133 -15.88 10.79 7.23
N ASP A 134 -17.15 10.39 7.38
CA ASP A 134 -18.33 11.25 7.36
C ASP A 134 -18.38 12.27 8.51
N ARG A 135 -17.71 11.95 9.62
CA ARG A 135 -17.67 12.80 10.82
C ARG A 135 -16.51 13.80 10.81
N ILE A 136 -15.62 13.71 9.84
CA ILE A 136 -14.41 14.54 9.76
C ILE A 136 -14.70 15.76 8.88
N ARG A 137 -14.37 16.94 9.39
CA ARG A 137 -14.47 18.21 8.65
C ARG A 137 -13.08 18.77 8.37
N LEU A 138 -12.66 18.74 7.11
CA LEU A 138 -11.39 19.30 6.64
C LEU A 138 -11.52 20.81 6.38
N GLY A 139 -11.60 21.61 7.44
CA GLY A 139 -11.54 23.07 7.31
C GLY A 139 -10.09 23.56 7.38
N GLY A 140 -9.64 24.38 6.43
CA GLY A 140 -8.30 25.01 6.46
C GLY A 140 -7.16 23.98 6.46
N VAL A 141 -7.20 23.03 5.53
CA VAL A 141 -6.15 22.04 5.30
C VAL A 141 -5.31 22.43 4.08
N THR A 142 -4.06 21.99 4.05
CA THR A 142 -3.21 22.13 2.87
C THR A 142 -3.67 21.21 1.73
N LEU A 143 -3.21 21.46 0.52
CA LEU A 143 -3.48 20.60 -0.64
C LEU A 143 -2.98 19.16 -0.39
N GLU A 144 -1.79 19.00 0.18
CA GLU A 144 -1.22 17.68 0.51
C GLU A 144 -2.10 16.91 1.51
N GLN A 145 -2.54 17.58 2.59
CA GLN A 145 -3.42 16.99 3.60
C GLN A 145 -4.76 16.57 2.99
N TYR A 146 -5.30 17.37 2.08
CA TYR A 146 -6.53 17.05 1.35
C TYR A 146 -6.34 15.79 0.48
N ILE A 147 -5.24 15.71 -0.27
CA ILE A 147 -4.93 14.55 -1.11
C ILE A 147 -4.76 13.29 -0.26
N LEU A 148 -3.97 13.35 0.82
CA LEU A 148 -3.76 12.21 1.73
C LEU A 148 -5.07 11.72 2.35
N PHE A 149 -5.95 12.63 2.79
CA PHE A 149 -7.23 12.27 3.35
C PHE A 149 -8.15 11.57 2.34
N HIS A 150 -8.24 12.11 1.13
CA HIS A 150 -9.09 11.54 0.09
C HIS A 150 -8.51 10.22 -0.45
N ALA A 151 -7.19 10.08 -0.53
CA ALA A 151 -6.51 8.82 -0.82
C ALA A 151 -6.81 7.76 0.25
N ALA A 152 -6.72 8.14 1.54
CA ALA A 152 -7.04 7.23 2.65
C ALA A 152 -8.50 6.77 2.59
N LYS A 153 -9.43 7.70 2.29
CA LYS A 153 -10.86 7.39 2.15
C LYS A 153 -11.13 6.44 0.99
N ASP A 154 -10.43 6.61 -0.13
CA ASP A 154 -10.57 5.73 -1.29
C ASP A 154 -10.04 4.33 -1.03
N VAL A 155 -8.84 4.23 -0.47
CA VAL A 155 -8.24 2.94 -0.14
C VAL A 155 -9.07 2.20 0.92
N TYR A 156 -9.62 2.91 1.91
CA TYR A 156 -10.48 2.31 2.93
C TYR A 156 -11.77 1.72 2.36
N ASN A 157 -12.49 2.49 1.54
CA ASN A 157 -13.79 2.10 1.00
C ASN A 157 -13.67 1.24 -0.28
N GLY A 158 -12.47 1.07 -0.83
CA GLY A 158 -12.25 0.44 -2.13
C GLY A 158 -12.83 1.26 -3.29
N THR A 159 -12.93 2.58 -3.13
CA THR A 159 -13.49 3.49 -4.14
C THR A 159 -12.40 4.10 -5.03
N LYS A 160 -12.81 4.65 -6.18
CA LYS A 160 -11.92 5.25 -7.20
C LYS A 160 -12.18 6.75 -7.34
N HIS A 161 -12.15 7.52 -6.24
CA HIS A 161 -12.43 8.96 -6.30
C HIS A 161 -11.21 9.75 -6.80
N ILE A 162 -9.99 9.30 -6.50
CA ILE A 162 -8.77 9.80 -7.13
C ILE A 162 -8.74 9.30 -8.57
N ARG A 163 -8.80 10.25 -9.50
CA ARG A 163 -8.74 9.97 -10.92
C ARG A 163 -7.29 9.66 -11.29
N LEU A 164 -7.11 8.71 -12.20
CA LEU A 164 -5.78 8.39 -12.72
C LEU A 164 -5.09 9.60 -13.39
N SER A 165 -5.85 10.54 -13.94
CA SER A 165 -5.34 11.81 -14.49
C SER A 165 -4.75 12.73 -13.42
N GLU A 166 -5.26 12.68 -12.19
CA GLU A 166 -4.74 13.48 -11.07
C GLU A 166 -3.40 12.92 -10.60
N LEU A 167 -3.24 11.58 -10.62
CA LEU A 167 -1.96 10.91 -10.29
C LEU A 167 -0.84 11.19 -11.31
N THR A 168 -1.17 11.57 -12.55
CA THR A 168 -0.16 11.94 -13.54
C THR A 168 0.30 13.39 -13.45
N ASP A 169 -0.45 14.24 -12.75
CA ASP A 169 -0.17 15.67 -12.61
C ASP A 169 0.82 15.91 -11.46
N ARG A 170 1.97 16.52 -11.76
CA ARG A 170 3.02 16.83 -10.76
C ARG A 170 2.75 18.11 -9.99
N ASP A 171 1.99 19.03 -10.58
CA ASP A 171 1.63 20.30 -9.92
C ASP A 171 0.52 20.05 -8.90
N LEU A 172 -0.37 19.09 -9.18
CA LEU A 172 -1.44 18.70 -8.27
C LEU A 172 -0.96 17.77 -7.16
N ILE A 173 -0.27 16.68 -7.50
CA ILE A 173 0.19 15.67 -6.54
C ILE A 173 1.71 15.70 -6.54
N PRO A 174 2.39 16.10 -5.45
CA PRO A 174 3.84 16.01 -5.36
C PRO A 174 4.36 14.56 -5.36
N ASP A 175 5.59 14.35 -5.79
CA ASP A 175 6.21 13.01 -5.88
C ASP A 175 6.26 12.30 -4.51
N GLU A 176 6.48 13.02 -3.41
CA GLU A 176 6.43 12.48 -2.03
C GLU A 176 5.04 11.93 -1.65
N ILE A 177 3.98 12.61 -2.09
CA ILE A 177 2.60 12.22 -1.81
C ILE A 177 2.21 11.03 -2.67
N LEU A 178 2.58 11.05 -3.96
CA LEU A 178 2.35 9.93 -4.87
C LEU A 178 3.05 8.66 -4.34
N ARG A 179 4.28 8.79 -3.85
CA ARG A 179 5.00 7.70 -3.20
C ARG A 179 4.23 7.12 -2.01
N SER A 180 3.74 7.98 -1.11
CA SER A 180 2.94 7.56 0.04
C SER A 180 1.67 6.83 -0.39
N ILE A 181 1.00 7.29 -1.45
CA ILE A 181 -0.17 6.64 -2.05
C ILE A 181 0.17 5.24 -2.59
N VAL A 182 1.26 5.10 -3.35
CA VAL A 182 1.71 3.79 -3.87
C VAL A 182 2.03 2.84 -2.71
N ASN A 183 2.70 3.33 -1.66
CA ASN A 183 3.05 2.53 -0.49
C ASN A 183 1.81 2.06 0.27
N ALA A 184 0.79 2.91 0.37
CA ALA A 184 -0.50 2.54 0.93
C ALA A 184 -1.20 1.44 0.12
N PHE A 185 -1.17 1.51 -1.22
CA PHE A 185 -1.69 0.44 -2.06
C PHE A 185 -0.94 -0.88 -1.86
N VAL A 186 0.38 -0.84 -1.68
CA VAL A 186 1.17 -2.04 -1.35
C VAL A 186 0.73 -2.61 0.01
N ILE A 187 0.51 -1.77 1.02
CA ILE A 187 0.00 -2.21 2.34
C ILE A 187 -1.41 -2.80 2.22
N GLU A 188 -2.29 -2.20 1.41
CA GLU A 188 -3.66 -2.71 1.18
C GLU A 188 -3.65 -4.09 0.50
N LYS A 189 -2.69 -4.37 -0.38
CA LYS A 189 -2.56 -5.67 -1.05
C LYS A 189 -1.79 -6.73 -0.28
N CYS A 190 -0.76 -6.34 0.47
CA CYS A 190 0.13 -7.27 1.16
C CYS A 190 -0.21 -7.45 2.65
N GLY A 191 -0.94 -6.51 3.22
CA GLY A 191 -1.12 -6.34 4.66
C GLY A 191 0.02 -5.54 5.31
N VAL A 192 -0.23 -5.11 6.54
CA VAL A 192 0.64 -4.18 7.27
C VAL A 192 2.03 -4.74 7.57
N GLU A 193 2.19 -6.06 7.58
CA GLU A 193 3.47 -6.72 7.87
C GLU A 193 4.58 -6.32 6.89
N ILE A 194 4.23 -5.84 5.70
CA ILE A 194 5.21 -5.37 4.71
C ILE A 194 6.04 -4.20 5.23
N VAL A 195 5.51 -3.38 6.14
CA VAL A 195 6.22 -2.23 6.71
C VAL A 195 7.43 -2.63 7.55
N LYS A 196 7.52 -3.90 7.98
CA LYS A 196 8.65 -4.45 8.74
C LYS A 196 9.88 -4.72 7.88
N GLN A 197 9.72 -4.74 6.55
CA GLN A 197 10.84 -4.91 5.61
C GLN A 197 11.58 -3.59 5.32
N GLU A 198 11.10 -2.47 5.86
CA GLU A 198 11.76 -1.19 5.69
C GLU A 198 13.17 -1.20 6.30
N VAL A 199 14.15 -0.82 5.49
CA VAL A 199 15.52 -0.59 5.92
C VAL A 199 15.74 0.92 6.01
N TRP A 200 15.85 1.42 7.24
CA TRP A 200 16.27 2.81 7.45
C TRP A 200 17.78 2.81 7.64
N ASN A 201 18.52 3.37 6.68
CA ASN A 201 19.94 3.62 6.86
C ASN A 201 20.08 4.68 7.95
N ALA A 202 20.49 4.25 9.14
CA ALA A 202 20.86 5.16 10.20
C ALA A 202 22.25 5.69 9.87
N ASP A 203 22.34 6.97 9.54
CA ASP A 203 23.57 7.74 9.68
C ASP A 203 23.97 7.85 11.15
#